data_AF-A0A9D8PV86-F1
#
_entry.id   AF-A0A9D8PV86-F1
#
_cell.length_a   1.000
_cell.length_b   1.000
_cell.length_c   1.000
_cell.angle_alpha   90.00
_cell.angle_beta   90.00
_cell.angle_gamma   90.00
#
_symmetry.space_group_name_H-M   'P 1'
#
loop_
_entity.id
_entity.type
_entity.pdbx_description
1 polymer ?
#
loop_
_entity_poly.entity_id
_entity_poly.type
_entity_poly.pdbx_seq_one_letter_code
_entity_poly.pdbx_strand_id
1 'polypeptide(L)'
;MLRHESAISVELLEQLSHAVPDTLRWAIRYSKLFARTDSALWTLLRDRVQGEEWRIFIGVCDRLLAQLQPFDQLIQRAQKQLAYLSLLETLSYLSVLAYERLVPEAPDDSAGDSWRVYSRVISHKLTTCSEEDFNLNDVRLAQSLKRHLSPIIFPSPAITLECADNLEAFGVLLAATKERMDYESSIDWFCFDPECRYRLEPGKSVIYNETENGSLTWQRTEQKSQALWHYWMNRGIHEFIERGMAEVQIGSQENHERNALAYIKAVRGELQLQEIYGLDEEIELAGGGCARILQTLLASELHSAFFQSAYVQPFQKYYAELGIVSKALSKLAFSGLLNGENRFPMTWAEEDKKIKRTTGWTVCSKYPQGSILAAKAILDFWTSDLKALASSLKEQPQLLVPTLCERPFYKIGRYNFQFPWVVAQQNNLTAVVNNLRRIGARRSGQMSETRRIELRLADQLRQRGFAVEVGYQPERTEQEDPGEVDLICYRDGLAMLLEIKSGYIRTNLHEIWLHRTNALRKAAWQLRRKSSAVVAALTRDELLREKLGCSDPNPGSHLQAWIVDTSIELDQQRVDGFLVVSLEALQVILRDERQLLLDVNQVPQKGTDTMFPDGFSAARFVEVVESGEVWKRLA
;
A
#
# COMPACT_ATOMS: atom_id res chain seq x y z
N MET A 1 1.99 -0.38 19.44
CA MET A 1 3.13 -0.79 20.31
C MET A 1 2.63 -0.87 21.75
N LEU A 2 2.72 -2.03 22.38
CA LEU A 2 2.59 -2.12 23.84
C LEU A 2 3.74 -1.34 24.48
N ARG A 3 3.41 -0.34 25.31
CA ARG A 3 4.37 0.53 25.99
C ARG A 3 4.79 -0.14 27.30
N HIS A 4 5.81 -0.99 27.25
CA HIS A 4 6.35 -1.64 28.43
C HIS A 4 7.65 -0.97 28.88
N GLU A 5 7.56 0.21 29.49
CA GLU A 5 8.72 0.87 30.09
C GLU A 5 9.30 0.08 31.28
N SER A 6 8.55 -0.87 31.82
CA SER A 6 8.97 -1.79 32.87
C SER A 6 9.67 -3.06 32.35
N ALA A 7 9.83 -3.23 31.03
CA ALA A 7 10.42 -4.45 30.46
C ALA A 7 11.95 -4.55 30.67
N ILE A 8 12.62 -3.45 31.02
CA ILE A 8 14.06 -3.39 31.26
C ILE A 8 14.37 -2.38 32.36
N SER A 9 15.34 -2.68 33.23
CA SER A 9 15.77 -1.76 34.29
C SER A 9 16.77 -0.73 33.77
N VAL A 10 16.83 0.42 34.42
CA VAL A 10 17.80 1.47 34.09
C VAL A 10 19.23 1.01 34.37
N GLU A 11 19.43 0.22 35.43
CA GLU A 11 20.73 -0.35 35.78
C GLU A 11 21.27 -1.26 34.66
N LEU A 12 20.39 -2.04 34.02
CA LEU A 12 20.78 -2.88 32.89
C LEU A 12 21.14 -2.03 31.67
N LEU A 13 20.38 -0.97 31.37
CA LEU A 13 20.70 -0.06 30.27
C LEU A 13 22.03 0.65 30.48
N GLU A 14 22.33 1.06 31.72
CA GLU A 14 23.61 1.64 32.09
C GLU A 14 24.75 0.63 31.92
N GLN A 15 24.57 -0.63 32.34
CA GLN A 15 25.59 -1.66 32.07
C GLN A 15 25.79 -1.87 30.57
N LEU A 16 24.71 -1.93 29.78
CA LEU A 16 24.78 -2.07 28.32
C LEU A 16 25.40 -0.86 27.64
N SER A 17 25.23 0.35 28.18
CA SER A 17 25.83 1.56 27.61
C SER A 17 27.36 1.57 27.71
N HIS A 18 27.92 0.80 28.64
CA HIS A 18 29.36 0.61 28.80
C HIS A 18 29.85 -0.64 28.06
N ALA A 19 29.12 -1.74 28.14
CA ALA A 19 29.54 -3.02 27.56
C ALA A 19 29.36 -3.09 26.03
N VAL A 20 28.26 -2.54 25.51
CA VAL A 20 27.87 -2.63 24.09
C VAL A 20 27.18 -1.33 23.61
N PRO A 21 27.87 -0.17 23.69
CA PRO A 21 27.27 1.14 23.43
C PRO A 21 26.60 1.26 22.05
N ASP A 22 27.22 0.71 21.00
CA ASP A 22 26.70 0.78 19.64
C ASP A 22 25.39 0.02 19.47
N THR A 23 25.31 -1.19 20.04
CA THR A 23 24.10 -2.01 20.05
C THR A 23 22.99 -1.30 20.80
N LEU A 24 23.31 -0.66 21.94
CA LEU A 24 22.32 0.11 22.70
C LEU A 24 21.82 1.34 21.92
N ARG A 25 22.71 2.09 21.25
CA ARG A 25 22.32 3.22 20.37
C ARG A 25 21.38 2.77 19.25
N TRP A 26 21.64 1.61 18.63
CA TRP A 26 20.73 1.00 17.66
C TRP A 26 19.40 0.59 18.27
N ALA A 27 19.39 0.01 19.47
CA ALA A 27 18.14 -0.33 20.16
C ALA A 27 17.28 0.92 20.47
N ILE A 28 17.91 2.03 20.86
CA ILE A 28 17.25 3.32 21.07
C ILE A 28 16.65 3.84 19.76
N ARG A 29 17.41 3.76 18.65
CA ARG A 29 16.96 4.12 17.29
C ARG A 29 15.73 3.29 16.89
N TYR A 30 15.83 1.97 16.89
CA TYR A 30 14.74 1.08 16.43
C TYR A 30 13.47 1.17 17.29
N SER A 31 13.61 1.36 18.60
CA SER A 31 12.46 1.52 19.50
C SER A 31 11.85 2.92 19.49
N LYS A 32 12.53 3.88 18.83
CA LYS A 32 12.26 5.32 18.90
C LYS A 32 12.14 5.81 20.34
N LEU A 33 12.91 5.23 21.26
CA LEU A 33 12.84 5.59 22.67
C LEU A 33 13.09 7.09 22.87
N PHE A 34 14.04 7.66 22.12
CA PHE A 34 14.38 9.07 22.21
C PHE A 34 13.21 10.02 21.86
N ALA A 35 12.29 9.58 21.01
CA ALA A 35 11.11 10.36 20.59
C ALA A 35 9.99 10.38 21.65
N ARG A 36 10.14 9.60 22.74
CA ARG A 36 9.18 9.56 23.86
C ARG A 36 9.65 10.51 24.94
N THR A 37 9.29 11.79 24.80
CA THR A 37 9.73 12.85 25.71
C THR A 37 9.23 12.70 27.15
N ASP A 38 8.18 11.91 27.36
CA ASP A 38 7.61 11.54 28.65
C ASP A 38 8.23 10.27 29.26
N SER A 39 9.16 9.62 28.57
CA SER A 39 9.76 8.36 29.02
C SER A 39 10.75 8.55 30.16
N ALA A 40 10.43 8.02 31.34
CA ALA A 40 11.33 8.05 32.50
C ALA A 40 12.65 7.31 32.22
N LEU A 41 12.57 6.22 31.45
CA LEU A 41 13.71 5.39 31.07
C LEU A 41 14.68 6.16 30.16
N TRP A 42 14.17 6.94 29.21
CA TRP A 42 15.02 7.78 28.37
C TRP A 42 15.70 8.88 29.18
N THR A 43 14.95 9.58 30.03
CA THR A 43 15.49 10.65 30.88
C THR A 43 16.61 10.14 31.78
N LEU A 44 16.38 9.04 32.50
CA LEU A 44 17.38 8.47 33.41
C LEU A 44 18.61 7.95 32.66
N LEU A 45 18.45 7.33 31.49
CA LEU A 45 19.58 6.86 30.70
C LEU A 45 20.46 8.04 30.25
N ARG A 46 19.86 9.14 29.79
CA ARG A 46 20.59 10.35 29.37
C ARG A 46 21.47 10.92 30.48
N ASP A 47 20.98 10.90 31.71
CA ASP A 47 21.71 11.44 32.86
C ASP A 47 22.90 10.56 33.27
N ARG A 48 22.82 9.25 33.01
CA ARG A 48 23.85 8.27 33.41
C ARG A 48 24.93 8.03 32.36
N VAL A 49 24.62 8.14 31.06
CA VAL A 49 25.63 7.92 30.02
C VAL A 49 26.61 9.09 29.92
N GLN A 50 27.90 8.78 29.74
CA GLN A 50 28.98 9.76 29.63
C GLN A 50 29.85 9.49 28.40
N GLY A 51 30.62 10.48 27.97
CA GLY A 51 31.53 10.37 26.83
C GLY A 51 31.06 11.12 25.58
N GLU A 52 32.00 11.38 24.68
CA GLU A 52 31.77 12.20 23.47
C GLU A 52 30.77 11.57 22.50
N GLU A 53 30.90 10.27 22.28
CA GLU A 53 30.02 9.49 21.42
C GLU A 53 28.54 9.51 21.86
N TRP A 54 28.29 9.44 23.17
CA TRP A 54 26.95 9.56 23.74
C TRP A 54 26.42 10.99 23.64
N ARG A 55 27.27 11.99 23.88
CA ARG A 55 26.91 13.41 23.73
C ARG A 55 26.49 13.74 22.30
N ILE A 56 27.24 13.24 21.31
CA ILE A 56 26.92 13.41 19.88
C ILE A 56 25.59 12.73 19.56
N PHE A 57 25.41 11.46 19.97
CA PHE A 57 24.19 10.71 19.71
C PHE A 57 22.94 11.37 20.31
N ILE A 58 22.99 11.78 21.58
CA ILE A 58 21.89 12.48 22.26
C ILE A 58 21.64 13.83 21.58
N GLY A 59 22.69 14.59 21.27
CA GLY A 59 22.57 15.86 20.57
C GLY A 59 21.91 15.72 19.19
N VAL A 60 22.21 14.65 18.45
CA VAL A 60 21.53 14.34 17.18
C VAL A 60 20.05 14.02 17.41
N CYS A 61 19.73 13.18 18.40
CA CYS A 61 18.34 12.87 18.76
C CYS A 61 17.55 14.15 19.10
N ASP A 62 18.14 15.03 19.91
CA ASP A 62 17.53 16.31 20.29
C ASP A 62 17.34 17.22 19.08
N ARG A 63 18.35 17.33 18.20
CA ARG A 63 18.23 18.14 16.98
C ARG A 63 17.14 17.62 16.05
N LEU A 64 17.00 16.30 15.88
CA LEU A 64 15.93 15.69 15.08
C LEU A 64 14.54 16.04 15.63
N LEU A 65 14.34 15.95 16.96
CA LEU A 65 13.06 16.31 17.58
C LEU A 65 12.79 17.82 17.59
N ALA A 66 13.83 18.63 17.75
CA ALA A 66 13.70 20.09 17.75
C ALA A 66 13.17 20.62 16.40
N GLN A 67 13.49 19.96 15.28
CA GLN A 67 12.95 20.34 13.97
C GLN A 67 11.42 20.20 13.87
N LEU A 68 10.81 19.35 14.70
CA LEU A 68 9.36 19.13 14.68
C LEU A 68 8.59 20.30 15.31
N GLN A 69 9.16 20.94 16.33
CA GLN A 69 8.48 21.90 17.21
C GLN A 69 7.89 23.11 16.48
N PRO A 70 8.59 23.79 15.54
CA PRO A 70 8.01 24.92 14.81
C PRO A 70 6.76 24.52 14.03
N PHE A 71 6.76 23.34 13.42
CA PHE A 71 5.63 22.86 12.63
C PHE A 71 4.49 22.38 13.51
N ASP A 72 4.78 21.72 14.64
CA ASP A 72 3.75 21.35 15.62
C ASP A 72 3.01 22.60 16.13
N GLN A 73 3.72 23.70 16.39
CA GLN A 73 3.12 24.98 16.79
C GLN A 73 2.27 25.61 15.66
N LEU A 74 2.75 25.60 14.42
CA LEU A 74 2.00 26.10 13.26
C LEU A 74 0.72 25.29 13.04
N ILE A 75 0.80 23.97 13.10
CA ILE A 75 -0.32 23.04 12.98
C ILE A 75 -1.35 23.34 14.07
N GLN A 76 -0.94 23.43 15.34
CA GLN A 76 -1.85 23.72 16.46
C GLN A 76 -2.55 25.08 16.31
N ARG A 77 -1.82 26.11 15.88
CA ARG A 77 -2.38 27.45 15.65
C ARG A 77 -3.42 27.43 14.52
N ALA A 78 -3.08 26.84 13.38
CA ALA A 78 -3.99 26.74 12.24
C ALA A 78 -5.23 25.90 12.59
N GLN A 79 -5.05 24.76 13.28
CA GLN A 79 -6.17 23.93 13.75
C GLN A 79 -7.09 24.68 14.70
N LYS A 80 -6.54 25.48 15.63
CA LYS A 80 -7.34 26.31 16.54
C LYS A 80 -8.13 27.37 15.79
N GLN A 81 -7.53 28.02 14.78
CA GLN A 81 -8.22 29.00 13.94
C GLN A 81 -9.36 28.36 13.13
N LEU A 82 -9.19 27.12 12.68
CA LEU A 82 -10.15 26.39 11.85
C LEU A 82 -11.16 25.54 12.65
N ALA A 83 -11.06 25.53 13.98
CA ALA A 83 -11.83 24.62 14.84
C ALA A 83 -13.35 24.77 14.73
N TYR A 84 -13.83 25.97 14.36
CA TYR A 84 -15.25 26.29 14.21
C TYR A 84 -15.90 25.69 12.96
N LEU A 85 -15.10 25.26 11.98
CA LEU A 85 -15.61 24.67 10.74
C LEU A 85 -16.08 23.23 10.98
N SER A 86 -17.18 22.84 10.35
CA SER A 86 -17.63 21.46 10.32
C SER A 86 -16.71 20.55 9.51
N LEU A 87 -16.95 19.24 9.58
CA LEU A 87 -16.27 18.26 8.71
C LEU A 87 -16.49 18.57 7.22
N LEU A 88 -17.73 18.86 6.81
CA LEU A 88 -18.07 19.17 5.42
C LEU A 88 -17.32 20.42 4.91
N GLU A 89 -17.26 21.46 5.72
CA GLU A 89 -16.58 22.71 5.36
C GLU A 89 -15.07 22.50 5.27
N THR A 90 -14.49 21.73 6.20
CA THR A 90 -13.09 21.29 6.13
C THR A 90 -12.80 20.59 4.80
N LEU A 91 -13.61 19.58 4.43
CA LEU A 91 -13.44 18.86 3.16
C LEU A 91 -13.62 19.77 1.94
N SER A 92 -14.45 20.81 2.03
CA SER A 92 -14.65 21.79 0.95
C SER A 92 -13.38 22.59 0.67
N TYR A 93 -12.77 23.17 1.71
CA TYR A 93 -11.52 23.94 1.57
C TYR A 93 -10.36 23.07 1.11
N LEU A 94 -10.18 21.89 1.72
CA LEU A 94 -9.15 20.93 1.31
C LEU A 94 -9.30 20.54 -0.15
N SER A 95 -10.54 20.32 -0.62
CA SER A 95 -10.79 19.96 -2.02
C SER A 95 -10.48 21.09 -2.98
N VAL A 96 -10.65 22.36 -2.61
CA VAL A 96 -10.22 23.49 -3.45
C VAL A 96 -8.70 23.50 -3.57
N LEU A 97 -7.99 23.43 -2.44
CA LEU A 97 -6.51 23.48 -2.41
C LEU A 97 -5.88 22.28 -3.14
N ALA A 98 -6.53 21.12 -3.15
CA ALA A 98 -6.05 19.96 -3.88
C ALA A 98 -5.95 20.19 -5.40
N TYR A 99 -6.76 21.07 -5.98
CA TYR A 99 -6.70 21.38 -7.41
C TYR A 99 -5.48 22.23 -7.79
N GLU A 100 -4.82 22.90 -6.83
CA GLU A 100 -3.53 23.56 -7.06
C GLU A 100 -2.43 22.56 -7.43
N ARG A 101 -2.62 21.27 -7.14
CA ARG A 101 -1.69 20.18 -7.52
C ARG A 101 -2.00 19.57 -8.87
N LEU A 102 -3.13 19.93 -9.50
CA LEU A 102 -3.53 19.40 -10.81
C LEU A 102 -3.13 20.31 -11.97
N VAL A 103 -2.54 21.48 -11.66
CA VAL A 103 -2.04 22.42 -12.66
C VAL A 103 -0.77 21.87 -13.31
N PRO A 104 -0.50 22.14 -14.60
CA PRO A 104 0.66 21.61 -15.31
C PRO A 104 2.02 21.96 -14.67
N GLU A 105 2.12 23.11 -13.99
CA GLU A 105 3.34 23.55 -13.32
C GLU A 105 3.56 22.95 -11.92
N ALA A 106 2.62 22.13 -11.42
CA ALA A 106 2.77 21.49 -10.13
C ALA A 106 3.94 20.48 -10.15
N PRO A 107 4.73 20.39 -9.06
CA PRO A 107 5.72 19.34 -8.92
C PRO A 107 5.07 17.97 -9.08
N ASP A 108 5.75 17.06 -9.76
CA ASP A 108 5.30 15.67 -9.88
C ASP A 108 5.18 15.05 -8.47
N ASP A 109 4.05 14.39 -8.22
CA ASP A 109 3.71 13.69 -6.98
C ASP A 109 3.39 12.22 -7.32
N SER A 110 4.29 11.59 -8.07
CA SER A 110 4.15 10.22 -8.55
C SER A 110 3.96 9.19 -7.43
N ALA A 111 4.40 9.51 -6.21
CA ALA A 111 4.22 8.69 -5.00
C ALA A 111 2.88 8.94 -4.26
N GLY A 112 2.12 9.98 -4.62
CA GLY A 112 0.90 10.38 -3.92
C GLY A 112 1.15 10.88 -2.49
N ASP A 113 2.33 11.43 -2.21
CA ASP A 113 2.72 11.91 -0.89
C ASP A 113 1.85 13.09 -0.45
N SER A 114 1.35 13.91 -1.39
CA SER A 114 0.41 14.97 -1.06
C SER A 114 -0.86 14.42 -0.42
N TRP A 115 -1.37 13.26 -0.85
CA TRP A 115 -2.61 12.68 -0.31
C TRP A 115 -2.46 12.21 1.12
N ARG A 116 -1.26 11.85 1.55
CA ARG A 116 -0.98 11.49 2.94
C ARG A 116 -1.13 12.70 3.86
N VAL A 117 -0.75 13.89 3.39
CA VAL A 117 -0.95 15.16 4.11
C VAL A 117 -2.45 15.42 4.32
N TYR A 118 -3.24 15.34 3.24
CA TYR A 118 -4.71 15.48 3.34
C TYR A 118 -5.33 14.41 4.25
N SER A 119 -4.90 13.15 4.11
CA SER A 119 -5.36 12.04 4.95
C SER A 119 -5.08 12.31 6.44
N ARG A 120 -3.91 12.86 6.78
CA ARG A 120 -3.54 13.20 8.17
C ARG A 120 -4.38 14.34 8.72
N VAL A 121 -4.61 15.40 7.93
CA VAL A 121 -5.47 16.52 8.34
C VAL A 121 -6.90 16.06 8.56
N ILE A 122 -7.46 15.25 7.65
CA ILE A 122 -8.83 14.71 7.78
C ILE A 122 -8.92 13.77 9.00
N SER A 123 -7.95 12.89 9.19
CA SER A 123 -7.91 11.98 10.34
C SER A 123 -7.90 12.76 11.66
N HIS A 124 -7.12 13.84 11.74
CA HIS A 124 -7.11 14.72 12.92
C HIS A 124 -8.46 15.45 13.09
N LYS A 125 -9.09 15.91 12.01
CA LYS A 125 -10.42 16.53 12.11
C LYS A 125 -11.45 15.54 12.68
N LEU A 126 -11.40 14.26 12.30
CA LEU A 126 -12.33 13.25 12.79
C LEU A 126 -12.23 13.02 14.31
N THR A 127 -11.05 13.20 14.92
CA THR A 127 -10.91 13.05 16.38
C THR A 127 -11.59 14.18 17.17
N THR A 128 -11.85 15.32 16.52
CA THR A 128 -12.45 16.51 17.13
C THR A 128 -13.89 16.79 16.67
N CYS A 129 -14.40 16.05 15.68
CA CYS A 129 -15.78 16.19 15.20
C CYS A 129 -16.82 15.90 16.31
N SER A 130 -17.92 16.63 16.29
CA SER A 130 -19.11 16.36 17.11
C SER A 130 -20.05 15.35 16.43
N GLU A 131 -21.09 14.87 17.12
CA GLU A 131 -22.13 14.07 16.43
C GLU A 131 -22.88 14.89 15.37
N GLU A 132 -22.97 16.21 15.56
CA GLU A 132 -23.68 17.12 14.68
C GLU A 132 -23.04 17.19 13.28
N ASP A 133 -21.71 17.06 13.20
CA ASP A 133 -20.94 17.03 11.95
C ASP A 133 -21.38 15.91 11.00
N PHE A 134 -21.96 14.84 11.54
CA PHE A 134 -22.43 13.69 10.76
C PHE A 134 -23.94 13.76 10.44
N ASN A 135 -24.68 14.69 11.05
CA ASN A 135 -26.10 14.89 10.77
C ASN A 135 -26.30 15.87 9.60
N LEU A 136 -25.99 15.38 8.40
CA LEU A 136 -26.05 16.15 7.16
C LEU A 136 -27.38 15.92 6.42
N ASN A 137 -28.08 17.02 6.11
CA ASN A 137 -29.30 17.05 5.28
C ASN A 137 -29.16 18.10 4.17
N ASP A 138 -30.13 18.19 3.26
CA ASP A 138 -30.07 19.11 2.11
C ASP A 138 -29.89 20.57 2.54
N VAL A 139 -30.56 20.99 3.62
CA VAL A 139 -30.52 22.38 4.11
C VAL A 139 -29.12 22.72 4.62
N ARG A 140 -28.55 21.87 5.49
CA ARG A 140 -27.20 22.06 6.03
C ARG A 140 -26.14 22.02 4.94
N LEU A 141 -26.24 21.05 4.04
CA LEU A 141 -25.35 20.95 2.88
C LEU A 141 -25.39 22.21 2.03
N ALA A 142 -26.58 22.68 1.64
CA ALA A 142 -26.74 23.89 0.84
C ALA A 142 -26.22 25.14 1.56
N GLN A 143 -26.49 25.28 2.87
CA GLN A 143 -26.01 26.41 3.67
C GLN A 143 -24.48 26.43 3.78
N SER A 144 -23.86 25.31 4.13
CA SER A 144 -22.39 25.21 4.22
C SER A 144 -21.73 25.47 2.87
N LEU A 145 -22.23 24.88 1.78
CA LEU A 145 -21.68 25.13 0.45
C LEU A 145 -21.87 26.59 0.01
N LYS A 146 -23.03 27.19 0.27
CA LYS A 146 -23.30 28.60 -0.05
C LYS A 146 -22.36 29.54 0.71
N ARG A 147 -22.03 29.23 1.97
CA ARG A 147 -21.17 30.07 2.81
C ARG A 147 -19.69 29.85 2.54
N HIS A 148 -19.25 28.61 2.39
CA HIS A 148 -17.82 28.25 2.44
C HIS A 148 -17.23 27.80 1.10
N LEU A 149 -18.04 27.40 0.11
CA LEU A 149 -17.53 26.97 -1.20
C LEU A 149 -17.90 27.94 -2.32
N SER A 150 -19.17 28.36 -2.37
CA SER A 150 -19.69 29.25 -3.41
C SER A 150 -18.89 30.55 -3.55
N PRO A 151 -18.48 31.25 -2.48
CA PRO A 151 -17.70 32.48 -2.63
C PRO A 151 -16.30 32.27 -3.22
N ILE A 152 -15.78 31.04 -3.13
CA ILE A 152 -14.46 30.67 -3.67
C ILE A 152 -14.55 30.42 -5.18
N ILE A 153 -15.57 29.69 -5.61
CA ILE A 153 -15.65 29.19 -6.99
C ILE A 153 -16.65 29.94 -7.86
N PHE A 154 -17.54 30.78 -7.35
CA PHE A 154 -18.45 31.57 -8.20
C PHE A 154 -18.15 33.07 -8.03
N PRO A 155 -17.84 33.79 -9.13
CA PRO A 155 -17.54 35.21 -9.06
C PRO A 155 -18.85 35.99 -8.87
N SER A 156 -19.26 36.24 -7.63
CA SER A 156 -19.85 37.52 -7.16
C SER A 156 -20.54 37.39 -5.78
N PRO A 157 -20.21 38.26 -4.81
CA PRO A 157 -19.04 39.17 -4.79
C PRO A 157 -17.74 38.39 -4.59
N ALA A 158 -16.60 39.08 -4.51
CA ALA A 158 -15.28 38.50 -4.24
C ALA A 158 -15.29 37.46 -3.09
N ILE A 159 -14.28 36.57 -3.07
CA ILE A 159 -14.04 35.65 -1.95
C ILE A 159 -14.24 36.42 -0.65
N THR A 160 -15.16 35.95 0.20
CA THR A 160 -15.40 36.60 1.48
C THR A 160 -14.11 36.58 2.28
N LEU A 161 -13.86 37.62 3.10
CA LEU A 161 -12.66 37.66 3.94
C LEU A 161 -12.52 36.37 4.77
N GLU A 162 -13.64 35.88 5.33
CA GLU A 162 -13.71 34.58 6.02
C GLU A 162 -13.20 33.42 5.15
N CYS A 163 -13.60 33.32 3.88
CA CYS A 163 -13.12 32.26 2.99
C CYS A 163 -11.64 32.41 2.62
N ALA A 164 -11.15 33.64 2.44
CA ALA A 164 -9.75 33.91 2.16
C ALA A 164 -8.87 33.51 3.35
N ASP A 165 -9.25 33.96 4.56
CA ASP A 165 -8.54 33.65 5.81
C ASP A 165 -8.52 32.14 6.07
N ASN A 166 -9.62 31.43 5.78
CA ASN A 166 -9.68 29.98 5.91
C ASN A 166 -8.79 29.26 4.89
N LEU A 167 -8.79 29.69 3.62
CA LEU A 167 -7.90 29.12 2.60
C LEU A 167 -6.43 29.29 2.98
N GLU A 168 -6.05 30.48 3.46
CA GLU A 168 -4.70 30.74 3.95
C GLU A 168 -4.35 29.85 5.14
N ALA A 169 -5.23 29.76 6.15
CA ALA A 169 -5.02 28.92 7.32
C ALA A 169 -4.91 27.43 6.96
N PHE A 170 -5.72 26.92 6.01
CA PHE A 170 -5.56 25.56 5.50
C PHE A 170 -4.27 25.38 4.68
N GLY A 171 -3.85 26.39 3.91
CA GLY A 171 -2.56 26.40 3.23
C GLY A 171 -1.39 26.26 4.21
N VAL A 172 -1.40 27.03 5.29
CA VAL A 172 -0.42 26.92 6.39
C VAL A 172 -0.49 25.54 7.04
N LEU A 173 -1.69 25.03 7.31
CA LEU A 173 -1.88 23.71 7.92
C LEU A 173 -1.30 22.60 7.03
N LEU A 174 -1.58 22.61 5.73
CA LEU A 174 -1.07 21.62 4.78
C LEU A 174 0.45 21.70 4.65
N ALA A 175 1.00 22.90 4.49
CA ALA A 175 2.45 23.11 4.39
C ALA A 175 3.18 22.65 5.66
N ALA A 176 2.71 23.07 6.84
CA ALA A 176 3.30 22.68 8.11
C ALA A 176 3.15 21.16 8.37
N THR A 177 2.01 20.57 8.00
CA THR A 177 1.81 19.11 8.11
C THR A 177 2.75 18.34 7.19
N LYS A 178 2.97 18.82 5.96
CA LYS A 178 3.93 18.23 5.01
C LYS A 178 5.34 18.25 5.59
N GLU A 179 5.85 19.43 5.95
CA GLU A 179 7.20 19.57 6.52
C GLU A 179 7.37 18.68 7.76
N ARG A 180 6.35 18.66 8.63
CA ARG A 180 6.35 17.82 9.83
C ARG A 180 6.42 16.32 9.52
N MET A 181 5.84 15.88 8.40
CA MET A 181 5.93 14.50 7.89
C MET A 181 7.30 14.21 7.27
N ASP A 182 7.90 15.18 6.58
CA ASP A 182 9.22 15.06 5.98
C ASP A 182 10.30 14.89 7.08
N TYR A 183 10.18 15.62 8.19
CA TYR A 183 11.04 15.42 9.37
C TYR A 183 10.76 14.11 10.13
N GLU A 184 9.51 13.64 10.14
CA GLU A 184 9.19 12.29 10.62
C GLU A 184 9.89 11.22 9.77
N SER A 185 9.94 11.42 8.46
CA SER A 185 10.65 10.54 7.53
C SER A 185 12.17 10.60 7.75
N SER A 186 12.71 11.76 8.13
CA SER A 186 14.12 11.89 8.55
C SER A 186 14.41 11.14 9.86
N ILE A 187 13.45 11.12 10.79
CA ILE A 187 13.53 10.27 11.98
C ILE A 187 13.47 8.80 11.60
N ASP A 188 12.60 8.40 10.68
CA ASP A 188 12.54 7.01 10.18
C ASP A 188 13.85 6.61 9.48
N TRP A 189 14.43 7.51 8.70
CA TRP A 189 15.75 7.33 8.09
C TRP A 189 16.81 7.10 9.17
N PHE A 190 16.88 7.99 10.17
CA PHE A 190 17.75 7.80 11.32
C PHE A 190 17.46 6.49 12.05
N CYS A 191 16.22 6.05 12.16
CA CYS A 191 15.89 4.87 12.95
C CYS A 191 16.18 3.56 12.23
N PHE A 192 15.96 3.49 10.92
CA PHE A 192 15.78 2.21 10.22
C PHE A 192 16.73 1.97 9.05
N ASP A 193 17.41 3.00 8.55
CA ASP A 193 18.43 2.82 7.52
C ASP A 193 19.76 2.37 8.13
N PRO A 194 20.26 1.16 7.79
CA PRO A 194 21.53 0.63 8.29
C PRO A 194 22.76 1.46 7.84
N GLU A 195 22.67 2.22 6.76
CA GLU A 195 23.74 3.09 6.25
C GLU A 195 23.73 4.48 6.90
N CYS A 196 22.64 4.84 7.59
CA CYS A 196 22.54 6.15 8.23
C CYS A 196 23.56 6.27 9.37
N ARG A 197 24.46 7.24 9.19
CA ARG A 197 25.38 7.78 10.16
C ARG A 197 24.91 9.13 10.66
N TYR A 198 25.57 9.63 11.69
CA TYR A 198 25.26 10.90 12.30
C TYR A 198 26.50 11.66 12.73
N ARG A 199 26.34 12.99 12.88
CA ARG A 199 27.38 13.91 13.35
C ARG A 199 26.75 15.13 13.99
N LEU A 200 27.50 15.82 14.85
CA LEU A 200 27.05 17.04 15.50
C LEU A 200 27.99 18.21 15.18
N GLU A 201 27.98 18.63 13.92
CA GLU A 201 28.80 19.75 13.42
C GLU A 201 27.93 20.96 13.08
N PRO A 202 28.42 22.21 13.26
CA PRO A 202 27.74 23.41 12.79
C PRO A 202 27.62 23.44 11.26
N GLY A 203 26.45 23.88 10.75
CA GLY A 203 26.23 24.07 9.30
C GLY A 203 26.09 22.79 8.45
N LYS A 204 26.13 21.61 9.07
CA LYS A 204 25.99 20.31 8.39
C LYS A 204 24.75 19.57 8.87
N SER A 205 24.17 18.74 7.99
CA SER A 205 23.12 17.80 8.37
C SER A 205 23.62 16.87 9.49
N VAL A 206 22.73 16.59 10.45
CA VAL A 206 22.98 15.71 11.59
C VAL A 206 22.98 14.24 11.22
N ILE A 207 22.36 13.88 10.09
CA ILE A 207 22.31 12.53 9.54
C ILE A 207 22.75 12.53 8.08
N TYR A 208 23.39 11.45 7.65
CA TYR A 208 23.89 11.24 6.29
C TYR A 208 24.17 9.75 6.07
N ASN A 209 24.23 9.32 4.81
CA ASN A 209 24.74 7.98 4.45
C ASN A 209 26.21 8.09 4.02
N GLU A 210 27.03 7.11 4.42
CA GLU A 210 28.43 6.99 3.98
C GLU A 210 28.54 6.60 2.50
N THR A 211 27.52 5.90 1.99
CA THR A 211 27.47 5.34 0.65
C THR A 211 26.14 5.62 -0.02
N GLU A 212 26.09 5.41 -1.35
CA GLU A 212 24.85 5.51 -2.14
C GLU A 212 24.14 4.15 -2.31
N ASN A 213 24.65 3.10 -1.68
CA ASN A 213 24.15 1.73 -1.83
C ASN A 213 22.67 1.58 -1.46
N GLY A 214 22.21 2.24 -0.39
CA GLY A 214 20.79 2.30 -0.04
C GLY A 214 19.93 2.88 -1.17
N SER A 215 20.35 4.01 -1.74
CA SER A 215 19.67 4.68 -2.86
C SER A 215 19.66 3.82 -4.13
N LEU A 216 20.79 3.19 -4.46
CA LEU A 216 20.89 2.26 -5.60
C LEU A 216 19.99 1.03 -5.41
N THR A 217 19.88 0.52 -4.19
CA THR A 217 18.98 -0.60 -3.85
C THR A 217 17.52 -0.20 -4.01
N TRP A 218 17.18 1.02 -3.62
CA TRP A 218 15.84 1.58 -3.79
C TRP A 218 15.49 1.72 -5.27
N GLN A 219 16.37 2.30 -6.08
CA GLN A 219 16.19 2.44 -7.53
C GLN A 219 16.00 1.09 -8.23
N ARG A 220 16.78 0.06 -7.85
CA ARG A 220 16.59 -1.30 -8.37
C ARG A 220 15.22 -1.86 -8.01
N THR A 221 14.75 -1.62 -6.79
CA THR A 221 13.41 -2.03 -6.36
C THR A 221 12.32 -1.35 -7.19
N GLU A 222 12.45 -0.05 -7.46
CA GLU A 222 11.53 0.70 -8.31
C GLU A 222 11.51 0.14 -9.75
N GLN A 223 12.67 -0.16 -10.32
CA GLN A 223 12.79 -0.79 -11.63
C GLN A 223 12.09 -2.16 -11.68
N LYS A 224 12.29 -3.01 -10.67
CA LYS A 224 11.59 -4.30 -10.55
C LYS A 224 10.07 -4.11 -10.46
N SER A 225 9.62 -3.17 -9.63
CA SER A 225 8.19 -2.84 -9.47
C SER A 225 7.56 -2.39 -10.79
N GLN A 226 8.25 -1.52 -11.54
CA GLN A 226 7.80 -1.07 -12.85
C GLN A 226 7.74 -2.21 -13.87
N ALA A 227 8.73 -3.10 -13.87
CA ALA A 227 8.75 -4.28 -14.74
C ALA A 227 7.58 -5.23 -14.44
N LEU A 228 7.28 -5.47 -13.16
CA LEU A 228 6.13 -6.26 -12.75
C LEU A 228 4.81 -5.60 -13.13
N TRP A 229 4.72 -4.26 -13.07
CA TRP A 229 3.57 -3.54 -13.57
C TRP A 229 3.35 -3.81 -15.07
N HIS A 230 4.42 -3.81 -15.89
CA HIS A 230 4.32 -4.17 -17.31
C HIS A 230 3.89 -5.63 -17.50
N TYR A 231 4.48 -6.56 -16.75
CA TYR A 231 4.12 -7.98 -16.80
C TYR A 231 2.64 -8.20 -16.59
N TRP A 232 2.07 -7.65 -15.52
CA TRP A 232 0.65 -7.78 -15.25
C TRP A 232 -0.18 -7.05 -16.31
N MET A 233 0.25 -5.89 -16.78
CA MET A 233 -0.48 -5.15 -17.83
C MET A 233 -0.56 -5.97 -19.13
N ASN A 234 0.56 -6.56 -19.58
CA ASN A 234 0.61 -7.41 -20.77
C ASN A 234 -0.26 -8.66 -20.61
N ARG A 235 -0.20 -9.32 -19.44
CA ARG A 235 -1.12 -10.42 -19.08
C ARG A 235 -2.58 -10.00 -19.13
N GLY A 236 -2.92 -8.82 -18.60
CA GLY A 236 -4.26 -8.26 -18.63
C GLY A 236 -4.77 -7.97 -20.04
N ILE A 237 -3.89 -7.53 -20.96
CA ILE A 237 -4.21 -7.35 -22.38
C ILE A 237 -4.53 -8.70 -23.03
N HIS A 238 -3.68 -9.71 -22.83
CA HIS A 238 -3.90 -11.05 -23.38
C HIS A 238 -5.22 -11.65 -22.91
N GLU A 239 -5.46 -11.64 -21.59
CA GLU A 239 -6.70 -12.15 -21.00
C GLU A 239 -7.93 -11.36 -21.48
N PHE A 240 -7.82 -10.04 -21.68
CA PHE A 240 -8.90 -9.24 -22.27
C PHE A 240 -9.26 -9.69 -23.69
N ILE A 241 -8.25 -10.02 -24.51
CA ILE A 241 -8.43 -10.55 -25.86
C ILE A 241 -9.02 -11.96 -25.82
N GLU A 242 -8.50 -12.84 -24.96
CA GLU A 242 -8.98 -14.22 -24.82
C GLU A 242 -10.44 -14.28 -24.33
N ARG A 243 -10.87 -13.32 -23.53
CA ARG A 243 -12.29 -13.14 -23.15
C ARG A 243 -13.18 -12.61 -24.29
N GLY A 244 -12.62 -12.36 -25.47
CA GLY A 244 -13.34 -11.87 -26.65
C GLY A 244 -13.75 -10.40 -26.54
N MET A 245 -13.15 -9.63 -25.63
CA MET A 245 -13.57 -8.25 -25.38
C MET A 245 -12.97 -7.23 -26.35
N ALA A 246 -11.96 -7.62 -27.13
CA ALA A 246 -11.25 -6.75 -28.08
C ALA A 246 -12.17 -6.15 -29.16
N GLU A 247 -13.20 -6.90 -29.58
CA GLU A 247 -14.15 -6.48 -30.63
C GLU A 247 -15.46 -5.91 -30.04
N VAL A 248 -15.61 -5.90 -28.71
CA VAL A 248 -16.83 -5.49 -28.04
C VAL A 248 -16.77 -3.99 -27.73
N GLN A 249 -17.77 -3.24 -28.18
CA GLN A 249 -17.91 -1.84 -27.77
C GLN A 249 -18.30 -1.76 -26.28
N ILE A 250 -17.45 -1.13 -25.48
CA ILE A 250 -17.66 -0.93 -24.04
C ILE A 250 -18.15 0.51 -23.77
N GLY A 251 -19.45 0.67 -23.54
CA GLY A 251 -20.08 1.98 -23.35
C GLY A 251 -20.40 2.67 -24.69
N SER A 252 -20.42 4.01 -24.69
CA SER A 252 -20.59 4.80 -25.92
C SER A 252 -19.33 4.78 -26.77
N GLN A 253 -19.47 5.04 -28.08
CA GLN A 253 -18.34 5.12 -29.01
C GLN A 253 -17.26 6.11 -28.53
N GLU A 254 -17.67 7.26 -28.00
CA GLU A 254 -16.76 8.29 -27.45
C GLU A 254 -15.97 7.82 -26.22
N ASN A 255 -16.54 6.91 -25.42
CA ASN A 255 -15.93 6.43 -24.19
C ASN A 255 -15.22 5.07 -24.35
N HIS A 256 -15.38 4.42 -25.51
CA HIS A 256 -14.95 3.05 -25.73
C HIS A 256 -13.48 2.81 -25.37
N GLU A 257 -12.57 3.62 -25.91
CA GLU A 257 -11.11 3.44 -25.68
C GLU A 257 -10.75 3.54 -24.20
N ARG A 258 -11.30 4.54 -23.49
CA ARG A 258 -11.05 4.74 -22.05
C ARG A 258 -11.65 3.60 -21.22
N ASN A 259 -12.85 3.16 -21.58
CA ASN A 259 -13.52 2.05 -20.90
C ASN A 259 -12.81 0.71 -21.16
N ALA A 260 -12.29 0.49 -22.36
CA ALA A 260 -11.50 -0.68 -22.69
C ALA A 260 -10.21 -0.71 -21.87
N LEU A 261 -9.49 0.42 -21.76
CA LEU A 261 -8.32 0.52 -20.90
C LEU A 261 -8.66 0.27 -19.41
N ALA A 262 -9.77 0.84 -18.92
CA ALA A 262 -10.26 0.58 -17.56
C ALA A 262 -10.56 -0.92 -17.35
N TYR A 263 -11.14 -1.59 -18.34
CA TYR A 263 -11.41 -3.02 -18.30
C TYR A 263 -10.11 -3.84 -18.27
N ILE A 264 -9.13 -3.53 -19.11
CA ILE A 264 -7.82 -4.19 -19.13
C ILE A 264 -7.14 -4.06 -17.75
N LYS A 265 -7.19 -2.87 -17.13
CA LYS A 265 -6.66 -2.66 -15.77
C LYS A 265 -7.41 -3.47 -14.71
N ALA A 266 -8.73 -3.61 -14.86
CA ALA A 266 -9.53 -4.43 -13.96
C ALA A 266 -9.22 -5.93 -14.09
N VAL A 267 -9.06 -6.43 -15.33
CA VAL A 267 -8.63 -7.81 -15.60
C VAL A 267 -7.23 -8.05 -15.05
N ARG A 268 -6.31 -7.13 -15.29
CA ARG A 268 -4.96 -7.16 -14.68
C ARG A 268 -5.05 -7.33 -13.16
N GLY A 269 -5.83 -6.46 -12.49
CA GLY A 269 -5.97 -6.50 -11.04
C GLY A 269 -6.63 -7.78 -10.56
N GLU A 270 -7.60 -8.32 -11.30
CA GLU A 270 -8.22 -9.61 -11.00
C GLU A 270 -7.20 -10.75 -11.03
N LEU A 271 -6.43 -10.85 -12.13
CA LEU A 271 -5.38 -11.85 -12.29
C LEU A 271 -4.39 -11.79 -11.13
N GLN A 272 -3.88 -10.60 -10.80
CA GLN A 272 -2.89 -10.44 -9.74
C GLN A 272 -3.48 -10.75 -8.35
N LEU A 273 -4.71 -10.33 -8.06
CA LEU A 273 -5.37 -10.65 -6.79
C LEU A 273 -5.61 -12.14 -6.61
N GLN A 274 -5.97 -12.84 -7.68
CA GLN A 274 -6.11 -14.29 -7.65
C GLN A 274 -4.73 -14.94 -7.51
N GLU A 275 -3.80 -14.64 -8.39
CA GLU A 275 -2.54 -15.38 -8.50
C GLU A 275 -1.55 -15.09 -7.36
N ILE A 276 -1.53 -13.87 -6.82
CA ILE A 276 -0.56 -13.43 -5.80
C ILE A 276 -1.17 -13.38 -4.40
N TYR A 277 -2.44 -12.98 -4.31
CA TYR A 277 -3.12 -12.82 -3.03
C TYR A 277 -4.13 -13.93 -2.75
N GLY A 278 -4.23 -14.96 -3.59
CA GLY A 278 -5.06 -16.13 -3.32
C GLY A 278 -6.53 -15.80 -3.17
N LEU A 279 -7.03 -14.73 -3.79
CA LEU A 279 -8.46 -14.44 -3.76
C LEU A 279 -9.22 -15.34 -4.73
N ASP A 280 -10.50 -15.56 -4.42
CA ASP A 280 -11.48 -16.19 -5.31
C ASP A 280 -12.24 -15.11 -6.08
N GLU A 281 -13.21 -15.48 -6.92
CA GLU A 281 -13.99 -14.51 -7.70
C GLU A 281 -14.81 -13.52 -6.85
N GLU A 282 -15.07 -13.86 -5.58
CA GLU A 282 -15.90 -13.08 -4.67
C GLU A 282 -15.17 -12.72 -3.38
N ILE A 283 -15.46 -11.52 -2.87
CA ILE A 283 -14.98 -11.01 -1.59
C ILE A 283 -16.17 -10.95 -0.63
N GLU A 284 -16.06 -11.64 0.51
CA GLU A 284 -17.02 -11.50 1.61
C GLU A 284 -16.91 -10.12 2.27
N LEU A 285 -18.06 -9.47 2.43
CA LEU A 285 -18.21 -8.19 3.11
C LEU A 285 -18.60 -8.42 4.57
N ALA A 286 -18.23 -7.50 5.45
CA ALA A 286 -18.55 -7.58 6.88
C ALA A 286 -20.06 -7.68 7.19
N GLY A 287 -20.92 -7.20 6.28
CA GLY A 287 -22.37 -7.29 6.38
C GLY A 287 -22.99 -8.58 5.85
N GLY A 288 -22.19 -9.59 5.48
CA GLY A 288 -22.69 -10.89 4.98
C GLY A 288 -23.05 -10.93 3.48
N GLY A 289 -22.73 -9.88 2.72
CA GLY A 289 -22.83 -9.87 1.26
C GLY A 289 -21.51 -10.24 0.57
N CYS A 290 -21.55 -10.44 -0.75
CA CYS A 290 -20.36 -10.71 -1.57
C CYS A 290 -20.20 -9.67 -2.68
N ALA A 291 -18.97 -9.25 -2.95
CA ALA A 291 -18.62 -8.40 -4.09
C ALA A 291 -17.71 -9.17 -5.06
N ARG A 292 -18.07 -9.22 -6.35
CA ARG A 292 -17.23 -9.88 -7.37
C ARG A 292 -15.98 -9.07 -7.67
N ILE A 293 -14.80 -9.68 -7.67
CA ILE A 293 -13.51 -8.99 -7.82
C ILE A 293 -13.46 -8.16 -9.10
N LEU A 294 -13.72 -8.77 -10.26
CA LEU A 294 -13.66 -8.06 -11.53
C LEU A 294 -14.59 -6.85 -11.55
N GLN A 295 -15.81 -6.98 -11.05
CA GLN A 295 -16.78 -5.89 -11.04
C GLN A 295 -16.39 -4.78 -10.07
N THR A 296 -15.84 -5.13 -8.91
CA THR A 296 -15.32 -4.19 -7.91
C THR A 296 -14.16 -3.38 -8.47
N LEU A 297 -13.22 -4.03 -9.16
CA LEU A 297 -12.09 -3.40 -9.83
C LEU A 297 -12.53 -2.53 -11.02
N LEU A 298 -13.38 -3.09 -11.89
CA LEU A 298 -13.89 -2.40 -13.07
C LEU A 298 -14.65 -1.14 -12.69
N ALA A 299 -15.50 -1.19 -11.66
CA ALA A 299 -16.19 -0.01 -11.18
C ALA A 299 -15.22 1.08 -10.70
N SER A 300 -14.13 0.71 -10.04
CA SER A 300 -13.11 1.67 -9.59
C SER A 300 -12.33 2.27 -10.76
N GLU A 301 -11.91 1.45 -11.73
CA GLU A 301 -11.22 1.90 -12.94
C GLU A 301 -12.10 2.80 -13.83
N LEU A 302 -13.40 2.47 -13.96
CA LEU A 302 -14.37 3.30 -14.67
C LEU A 302 -14.63 4.62 -13.93
N HIS A 303 -14.68 4.60 -12.59
CA HIS A 303 -14.71 5.83 -11.79
C HIS A 303 -13.48 6.69 -12.10
N SER A 304 -12.27 6.12 -12.09
CA SER A 304 -11.04 6.85 -12.41
C SER A 304 -11.09 7.46 -13.82
N ALA A 305 -11.48 6.68 -14.83
CA ALA A 305 -11.62 7.17 -16.21
C ALA A 305 -12.67 8.29 -16.34
N PHE A 306 -13.80 8.16 -15.64
CA PHE A 306 -14.83 9.18 -15.59
C PHE A 306 -14.33 10.47 -14.93
N PHE A 307 -13.72 10.40 -13.74
CA PHE A 307 -13.24 11.61 -13.06
C PHE A 307 -12.08 12.26 -13.81
N GLN A 308 -11.22 11.48 -14.47
CA GLN A 308 -10.18 12.02 -15.33
C GLN A 308 -10.77 12.84 -16.49
N SER A 309 -11.76 12.28 -17.20
CA SER A 309 -12.34 12.91 -18.40
C SER A 309 -13.36 14.02 -18.08
N ALA A 310 -14.12 13.91 -17.01
CA ALA A 310 -15.21 14.84 -16.69
C ALA A 310 -14.80 15.94 -15.68
N TYR A 311 -13.71 15.77 -14.94
CA TYR A 311 -13.26 16.71 -13.91
C TYR A 311 -11.82 17.20 -14.15
N VAL A 312 -10.84 16.30 -14.13
CA VAL A 312 -9.41 16.68 -14.17
C VAL A 312 -9.02 17.32 -15.50
N GLN A 313 -9.27 16.67 -16.63
CA GLN A 313 -8.92 17.20 -17.96
C GLN A 313 -9.67 18.50 -18.28
N PRO A 314 -11.00 18.63 -18.03
CA PRO A 314 -11.70 19.90 -18.23
C PRO A 314 -11.17 21.01 -17.34
N PHE A 315 -10.86 20.71 -16.06
CA PHE A 315 -10.22 21.68 -15.18
C PHE A 315 -8.89 22.16 -15.74
N GLN A 316 -8.00 21.24 -16.15
CA GLN A 316 -6.68 21.57 -16.71
C GLN A 316 -6.80 22.44 -17.96
N LYS A 317 -7.78 22.14 -18.83
CA LYS A 317 -8.10 22.97 -19.99
C LYS A 317 -8.53 24.39 -19.58
N TYR A 318 -9.47 24.49 -18.64
CA TYR A 318 -9.93 25.81 -18.17
C TYR A 318 -8.83 26.58 -17.44
N TYR A 319 -7.94 25.88 -16.73
CA TYR A 319 -6.78 26.49 -16.10
C TYR A 319 -5.80 27.03 -17.13
N ALA A 320 -5.48 26.27 -18.18
CA ALA A 320 -4.63 26.73 -19.28
C ALA A 320 -5.18 27.99 -19.97
N GLU A 321 -6.52 28.16 -20.01
CA GLU A 321 -7.17 29.35 -20.56
C GLU A 321 -7.19 30.55 -19.60
N LEU A 322 -7.33 30.30 -18.29
CA LEU A 322 -7.68 31.34 -17.30
C LEU A 322 -6.53 31.70 -16.33
N GLY A 323 -5.53 30.82 -16.18
CA GLY A 323 -4.37 30.95 -15.29
C GLY A 323 -4.68 30.97 -13.79
N ILE A 324 -5.95 30.79 -13.39
CA ILE A 324 -6.40 30.94 -12.00
C ILE A 324 -7.28 29.74 -11.62
N VAL A 325 -6.88 29.01 -10.58
CA VAL A 325 -7.55 27.78 -10.11
C VAL A 325 -9.03 28.02 -9.80
N SER A 326 -9.36 29.08 -9.05
CA SER A 326 -10.76 29.40 -8.70
C SER A 326 -11.63 29.67 -9.92
N LYS A 327 -11.10 30.33 -10.97
CA LYS A 327 -11.83 30.57 -12.22
C LYS A 327 -12.02 29.29 -13.02
N ALA A 328 -11.02 28.42 -13.07
CA ALA A 328 -11.11 27.12 -13.72
C ALA A 328 -12.13 26.21 -13.02
N LEU A 329 -12.12 26.17 -11.68
CA LEU A 329 -13.14 25.50 -10.87
C LEU A 329 -14.54 26.10 -11.06
N SER A 330 -14.64 27.42 -11.19
CA SER A 330 -15.89 28.12 -11.52
C SER A 330 -16.50 27.60 -12.81
N LYS A 331 -15.69 27.59 -13.88
CA LYS A 331 -16.11 27.14 -15.21
C LYS A 331 -16.47 25.65 -15.19
N LEU A 332 -15.73 24.83 -14.44
CA LEU A 332 -16.06 23.42 -14.23
C LEU A 332 -17.42 23.27 -13.55
N ALA A 333 -17.63 23.92 -12.41
CA ALA A 333 -18.87 23.84 -11.65
C ALA A 333 -20.08 24.36 -12.44
N PHE A 334 -19.95 25.51 -13.11
CA PHE A 334 -21.00 26.09 -13.95
C PHE A 334 -21.36 25.16 -15.11
N SER A 335 -20.37 24.59 -15.79
CA SER A 335 -20.61 23.60 -16.86
C SER A 335 -21.30 22.33 -16.36
N GLY A 336 -21.02 21.91 -15.12
CA GLY A 336 -21.71 20.81 -14.46
C GLY A 336 -23.18 21.14 -14.20
N LEU A 337 -23.45 22.29 -13.60
CA LEU A 337 -24.79 22.73 -13.24
C LEU A 337 -25.72 22.83 -14.47
N LEU A 338 -25.21 23.32 -15.61
CA LEU A 338 -25.96 23.35 -16.87
C LEU A 338 -26.40 21.96 -17.35
N ASN A 339 -25.67 20.92 -16.97
CA ASN A 339 -25.94 19.52 -17.32
C ASN A 339 -26.59 18.74 -16.16
N GLY A 340 -26.99 19.40 -15.07
CA GLY A 340 -27.57 18.73 -13.89
C GLY A 340 -26.58 17.93 -13.05
N GLU A 341 -25.27 18.14 -13.22
CA GLU A 341 -24.21 17.42 -12.50
C GLU A 341 -23.48 18.34 -11.51
N ASN A 342 -23.16 17.82 -10.32
CA ASN A 342 -22.37 18.56 -9.34
C ASN A 342 -20.87 18.44 -9.62
N ARG A 343 -20.39 19.12 -10.68
CA ARG A 343 -18.95 19.19 -11.04
C ARG A 343 -18.15 20.15 -10.16
N PHE A 344 -18.20 19.94 -8.85
CA PHE A 344 -17.49 20.71 -7.83
C PHE A 344 -16.14 20.05 -7.47
N PRO A 345 -15.26 20.75 -6.73
CA PRO A 345 -13.99 20.17 -6.25
C PRO A 345 -14.15 18.89 -5.41
N MET A 346 -15.31 18.68 -4.82
CA MET A 346 -15.80 17.42 -4.26
C MET A 346 -17.20 17.14 -4.78
N THR A 347 -17.57 15.86 -4.90
CA THR A 347 -18.89 15.45 -5.38
C THR A 347 -19.61 14.67 -4.30
N TRP A 348 -20.93 14.72 -4.29
CA TRP A 348 -21.77 13.97 -3.35
C TRP A 348 -23.01 13.44 -4.03
N ALA A 349 -23.52 12.31 -3.54
CA ALA A 349 -24.87 11.85 -3.83
C ALA A 349 -25.35 10.95 -2.71
N GLU A 350 -26.66 10.79 -2.58
CA GLU A 350 -27.25 9.77 -1.71
C GLU A 350 -26.92 8.36 -2.22
N GLU A 351 -26.96 7.40 -1.31
CA GLU A 351 -26.62 5.99 -1.57
C GLU A 351 -27.39 5.43 -2.77
N ASP A 352 -28.71 5.58 -2.81
CA ASP A 352 -29.55 5.09 -3.93
C ASP A 352 -29.13 5.66 -5.28
N LYS A 353 -28.72 6.93 -5.33
CA LYS A 353 -28.24 7.58 -6.55
C LYS A 353 -26.88 7.02 -6.97
N LYS A 354 -25.98 6.75 -6.01
CA LYS A 354 -24.69 6.10 -6.30
C LYS A 354 -24.90 4.68 -6.83
N ILE A 355 -25.72 3.89 -6.14
CA ILE A 355 -26.09 2.52 -6.57
C ILE A 355 -26.65 2.53 -7.98
N LYS A 356 -27.60 3.42 -8.29
CA LYS A 356 -28.18 3.54 -9.63
C LYS A 356 -27.13 3.89 -10.69
N ARG A 357 -26.21 4.81 -10.40
CA ARG A 357 -25.10 5.19 -11.31
C ARG A 357 -24.10 4.06 -11.53
N THR A 358 -23.83 3.25 -10.51
CA THR A 358 -22.90 2.11 -10.57
C THR A 358 -23.55 0.86 -11.16
N THR A 359 -24.89 0.73 -11.15
CA THR A 359 -25.61 -0.47 -11.65
C THR A 359 -25.22 -0.82 -13.08
N GLY A 360 -25.13 0.18 -13.98
CA GLY A 360 -24.73 -0.05 -15.38
C GLY A 360 -23.31 -0.60 -15.53
N TRP A 361 -22.45 -0.48 -14.52
CA TRP A 361 -21.07 -0.98 -14.54
C TRP A 361 -20.96 -2.41 -14.00
N THR A 362 -22.06 -2.97 -13.51
CA THR A 362 -22.15 -4.36 -13.04
C THR A 362 -22.71 -5.30 -14.10
N VAL A 363 -22.87 -4.81 -15.34
CA VAL A 363 -23.36 -5.60 -16.48
C VAL A 363 -22.43 -6.78 -16.74
N CYS A 364 -23.00 -7.97 -16.85
CA CYS A 364 -22.30 -9.19 -17.23
C CYS A 364 -23.30 -10.21 -17.82
N SER A 365 -22.83 -11.37 -18.26
CA SER A 365 -23.68 -12.44 -18.81
C SER A 365 -24.81 -12.86 -17.87
N LYS A 366 -24.57 -12.88 -16.56
CA LYS A 366 -25.57 -13.19 -15.52
C LYS A 366 -26.54 -12.03 -15.25
N TYR A 367 -26.07 -10.78 -15.40
CA TYR A 367 -26.83 -9.56 -15.12
C TYR A 367 -26.74 -8.61 -16.34
N PRO A 368 -27.43 -8.90 -17.45
CA PRO A 368 -27.27 -8.13 -18.70
C PRO A 368 -27.72 -6.67 -18.58
N GLN A 369 -28.55 -6.35 -17.58
CA GLN A 369 -28.99 -4.98 -17.26
C GLN A 369 -28.28 -4.40 -16.02
N GLY A 370 -27.25 -5.09 -15.53
CA GLY A 370 -26.63 -4.81 -14.24
C GLY A 370 -27.45 -5.34 -13.06
N SER A 371 -26.87 -5.23 -11.87
CA SER A 371 -27.46 -5.67 -10.61
C SER A 371 -27.32 -4.58 -9.54
N ILE A 372 -28.46 -4.15 -9.02
CA ILE A 372 -28.54 -3.20 -7.90
C ILE A 372 -27.83 -3.77 -6.66
N LEU A 373 -28.00 -5.07 -6.40
CA LEU A 373 -27.34 -5.75 -5.28
C LEU A 373 -25.82 -5.75 -5.43
N ALA A 374 -25.32 -6.03 -6.64
CA ALA A 374 -23.88 -5.98 -6.91
C ALA A 374 -23.34 -4.56 -6.78
N ALA A 375 -24.05 -3.56 -7.29
CA ALA A 375 -23.65 -2.15 -7.17
C ALA A 375 -23.61 -1.70 -5.71
N LYS A 376 -24.58 -2.13 -4.89
CA LYS A 376 -24.55 -1.90 -3.45
C LYS A 376 -23.35 -2.57 -2.79
N ALA A 377 -23.07 -3.84 -3.10
CA ALA A 377 -21.93 -4.56 -2.53
C ALA A 377 -20.58 -3.89 -2.87
N ILE A 378 -20.43 -3.40 -4.11
CA ILE A 378 -19.25 -2.63 -4.53
C ILE A 378 -19.14 -1.33 -3.74
N LEU A 379 -20.25 -0.61 -3.54
CA LEU A 379 -20.26 0.62 -2.76
C LEU A 379 -19.89 0.35 -1.30
N ASP A 380 -20.48 -0.66 -0.66
CA ASP A 380 -20.18 -1.07 0.70
C ASP A 380 -18.69 -1.43 0.87
N PHE A 381 -18.09 -2.10 -0.12
CA PHE A 381 -16.67 -2.47 -0.11
C PHE A 381 -15.73 -1.26 -0.10
N TRP A 382 -16.07 -0.23 -0.87
CA TRP A 382 -15.24 0.95 -1.07
C TRP A 382 -15.56 2.13 -0.14
N THR A 383 -16.57 2.00 0.72
CA THR A 383 -17.05 3.09 1.57
C THR A 383 -16.34 3.14 2.92
N SER A 384 -15.89 4.33 3.29
CA SER A 384 -15.46 4.69 4.64
C SER A 384 -16.59 5.46 5.33
N ASP A 385 -17.21 4.84 6.34
CA ASP A 385 -18.17 5.54 7.20
C ASP A 385 -17.41 6.44 8.18
N LEU A 386 -17.45 7.75 7.93
CA LEU A 386 -16.67 8.71 8.71
C LEU A 386 -17.20 8.86 10.14
N LYS A 387 -18.48 8.57 10.39
CA LYS A 387 -19.02 8.59 11.75
C LYS A 387 -18.46 7.41 12.54
N ALA A 388 -18.53 6.21 11.98
CA ALA A 388 -17.98 5.02 12.61
C ALA A 388 -16.46 5.15 12.84
N LEU A 389 -15.73 5.63 11.83
CA LEU A 389 -14.29 5.88 11.93
C LEU A 389 -13.95 6.91 13.00
N ALA A 390 -14.69 8.01 13.10
CA ALA A 390 -14.49 9.02 14.14
C ALA A 390 -14.71 8.45 15.55
N SER A 391 -15.76 7.65 15.75
CA SER A 391 -15.99 6.96 17.03
C SER A 391 -14.82 6.03 17.39
N SER A 392 -14.39 5.18 16.46
CA SER A 392 -13.28 4.25 16.70
C SER A 392 -11.94 4.97 16.95
N LEU A 393 -11.69 6.11 16.30
CA LEU A 393 -10.47 6.90 16.53
C LEU A 393 -10.44 7.56 17.92
N LYS A 394 -11.59 7.99 18.43
CA LYS A 394 -11.70 8.56 19.79
C LYS A 394 -11.48 7.49 20.85
N GLU A 395 -11.99 6.28 20.62
CA GLU A 395 -11.78 5.14 21.51
C GLU A 395 -10.34 4.60 21.43
N GLN A 396 -9.77 4.57 20.23
CA GLN A 396 -8.43 4.03 19.96
C GLN A 396 -7.63 5.00 19.08
N PRO A 397 -6.89 5.96 19.67
CA PRO A 397 -6.12 6.95 18.91
C PRO A 397 -5.01 6.38 18.01
N GLN A 398 -4.65 5.10 18.21
CA GLN A 398 -3.64 4.37 17.43
C GLN A 398 -4.27 3.43 16.40
N LEU A 399 -5.57 3.56 16.14
CA LEU A 399 -6.28 2.77 15.15
C LEU A 399 -5.72 3.04 13.75
N LEU A 400 -5.66 1.98 12.96
CA LEU A 400 -5.29 2.05 11.56
C LEU A 400 -6.39 2.77 10.76
N VAL A 401 -6.05 3.88 10.10
CA VAL A 401 -7.00 4.66 9.29
C VAL A 401 -6.83 4.33 7.81
N PRO A 402 -7.93 4.13 7.05
CA PRO A 402 -7.87 4.07 5.59
C PRO A 402 -7.29 5.36 5.00
N THR A 403 -6.34 5.25 4.08
CA THR A 403 -5.90 6.41 3.31
C THR A 403 -6.99 6.85 2.34
N LEU A 404 -6.89 8.07 1.79
CA LEU A 404 -7.90 8.56 0.85
C LEU A 404 -8.12 7.60 -0.34
N CYS A 405 -7.06 7.03 -0.91
CA CYS A 405 -7.16 6.16 -2.08
C CYS A 405 -7.69 4.75 -1.78
N GLU A 406 -7.62 4.25 -0.54
CA GLU A 406 -8.03 2.88 -0.22
C GLU A 406 -9.55 2.69 -0.15
N ARG A 407 -10.28 3.73 0.24
CA ARG A 407 -11.75 3.75 0.31
C ARG A 407 -12.28 5.08 -0.22
N PRO A 408 -12.49 5.19 -1.54
CA PRO A 408 -12.75 6.48 -2.19
C PRO A 408 -14.15 7.07 -1.98
N PHE A 409 -15.04 6.37 -1.26
CA PHE A 409 -16.36 6.89 -0.88
C PHE A 409 -16.40 7.22 0.60
N TYR A 410 -16.74 8.46 0.93
CA TYR A 410 -16.78 8.94 2.32
C TYR A 410 -18.22 9.24 2.71
N LYS A 411 -18.75 8.42 3.61
CA LYS A 411 -20.12 8.58 4.07
C LYS A 411 -20.21 9.59 5.20
N ILE A 412 -21.05 10.61 5.02
CA ILE A 412 -21.42 11.60 6.03
C ILE A 412 -22.96 11.68 6.03
N GLY A 413 -23.58 11.18 7.10
CA GLY A 413 -25.03 11.01 7.15
C GLY A 413 -25.52 10.11 6.01
N ARG A 414 -26.46 10.62 5.21
CA ARG A 414 -27.02 9.90 4.04
C ARG A 414 -26.25 10.10 2.72
N TYR A 415 -25.21 10.93 2.71
CA TYR A 415 -24.47 11.26 1.50
C TYR A 415 -23.13 10.51 1.45
N ASN A 416 -22.77 10.09 0.24
CA ASN A 416 -21.45 9.58 -0.09
C ASN A 416 -20.69 10.63 -0.90
N PHE A 417 -19.59 11.12 -0.33
CA PHE A 417 -18.68 12.06 -0.95
C PHE A 417 -17.58 11.32 -1.71
N GLN A 418 -17.11 11.91 -2.81
CA GLN A 418 -15.92 11.48 -3.55
C GLN A 418 -15.11 12.70 -3.95
N PHE A 419 -13.79 12.53 -4.00
CA PHE A 419 -12.83 13.57 -4.37
C PHE A 419 -12.29 13.28 -5.78
N PRO A 420 -12.74 14.01 -6.82
CA PRO A 420 -12.27 13.79 -8.19
C PRO A 420 -10.73 13.81 -8.33
N TRP A 421 -10.08 14.68 -7.57
CA TRP A 421 -8.62 14.83 -7.54
C TRP A 421 -7.88 13.62 -6.96
N VAL A 422 -8.56 12.76 -6.17
CA VAL A 422 -8.04 11.45 -5.72
C VAL A 422 -8.42 10.37 -6.72
N VAL A 423 -9.71 10.21 -6.99
CA VAL A 423 -10.25 9.05 -7.71
C VAL A 423 -9.73 8.97 -9.15
N ALA A 424 -9.47 10.12 -9.79
CA ALA A 424 -8.94 10.16 -11.16
C ALA A 424 -7.51 9.61 -11.29
N GLN A 425 -6.72 9.65 -10.20
CA GLN A 425 -5.29 9.34 -10.21
C GLN A 425 -4.92 8.13 -9.34
N GLN A 426 -5.89 7.55 -8.62
CA GLN A 426 -5.60 6.51 -7.65
C GLN A 426 -5.08 5.22 -8.31
N ASN A 427 -4.13 4.56 -7.66
CA ASN A 427 -3.77 3.20 -8.01
C ASN A 427 -4.80 2.23 -7.40
N ASN A 428 -5.81 1.87 -8.20
CA ASN A 428 -6.93 1.02 -7.76
C ASN A 428 -6.49 -0.37 -7.27
N LEU A 429 -5.42 -0.92 -7.84
CA LEU A 429 -4.84 -2.19 -7.42
C LEU A 429 -4.24 -2.08 -6.01
N THR A 430 -3.40 -1.07 -5.76
CA THR A 430 -2.85 -0.85 -4.42
C THR A 430 -3.97 -0.58 -3.41
N ALA A 431 -4.99 0.18 -3.81
CA ALA A 431 -6.16 0.45 -2.99
C ALA A 431 -6.91 -0.83 -2.57
N VAL A 432 -7.22 -1.73 -3.51
CA VAL A 432 -7.91 -2.99 -3.18
C VAL A 432 -7.05 -3.91 -2.31
N VAL A 433 -5.76 -4.07 -2.63
CA VAL A 433 -4.83 -4.91 -1.85
C VAL A 433 -4.74 -4.39 -0.43
N ASN A 434 -4.54 -3.09 -0.24
CA ASN A 434 -4.42 -2.52 1.10
C ASN A 434 -5.75 -2.47 1.84
N ASN A 435 -6.88 -2.26 1.16
CA ASN A 435 -8.20 -2.39 1.79
C ASN A 435 -8.41 -3.82 2.34
N LEU A 436 -7.95 -4.85 1.62
CA LEU A 436 -8.10 -6.25 2.03
C LEU A 436 -7.06 -6.72 3.05
N ARG A 437 -5.79 -6.31 2.90
CA ARG A 437 -4.64 -6.84 3.65
C ARG A 437 -4.15 -5.91 4.77
N ARG A 438 -4.37 -4.60 4.64
CA ARG A 438 -3.97 -3.59 5.65
C ARG A 438 -5.16 -3.27 6.55
N ILE A 439 -6.26 -2.76 5.97
CA ILE A 439 -7.48 -2.38 6.71
C ILE A 439 -8.28 -3.63 7.12
N GLY A 440 -8.50 -4.54 6.18
CA GLY A 440 -9.22 -5.80 6.37
C GLY A 440 -8.37 -6.94 6.91
N ALA A 441 -7.26 -6.67 7.60
CA ALA A 441 -6.27 -7.67 8.01
C ALA A 441 -6.81 -8.80 8.91
N ARG A 442 -8.01 -8.63 9.50
CA ARG A 442 -8.65 -9.60 10.41
C ARG A 442 -9.91 -10.25 9.83
N ARG A 443 -10.12 -10.20 8.51
CA ARG A 443 -11.24 -10.89 7.85
C ARG A 443 -11.13 -12.41 8.02
N SER A 444 -12.28 -13.07 8.16
CA SER A 444 -12.41 -14.54 8.26
C SER A 444 -11.74 -15.29 7.10
N GLY A 445 -11.77 -14.73 5.89
CA GLY A 445 -11.24 -15.38 4.69
C GLY A 445 -9.72 -15.49 4.60
N GLN A 446 -8.94 -14.74 5.39
CA GLN A 446 -7.49 -14.58 5.18
C GLN A 446 -6.71 -15.90 5.19
N MET A 447 -7.06 -16.85 6.07
CA MET A 447 -6.39 -18.16 6.14
C MET A 447 -6.65 -18.98 4.87
N SER A 448 -7.88 -18.99 4.38
CA SER A 448 -8.22 -19.67 3.11
C SER A 448 -7.50 -19.04 1.92
N GLU A 449 -7.33 -17.71 1.93
CA GLU A 449 -6.58 -16.98 0.90
C GLU A 449 -5.11 -17.42 0.89
N THR A 450 -4.46 -17.51 2.05
CA THR A 450 -3.08 -18.00 2.15
C THR A 450 -2.96 -19.44 1.66
N ARG A 451 -3.88 -20.34 2.05
CA ARG A 451 -3.87 -21.73 1.57
C ARG A 451 -4.02 -21.84 0.05
N ARG A 452 -4.81 -20.95 -0.57
CA ARG A 452 -4.93 -20.89 -2.04
C ARG A 452 -3.62 -20.43 -2.71
N ILE A 453 -2.86 -19.53 -2.09
CA ILE A 453 -1.52 -19.15 -2.59
C ILE A 453 -0.60 -20.37 -2.63
N GLU A 454 -0.55 -21.13 -1.53
CA GLU A 454 0.26 -22.36 -1.42
C GLU A 454 -0.10 -23.38 -2.50
N LEU A 455 -1.40 -23.68 -2.64
CA LEU A 455 -1.90 -24.64 -3.63
C LEU A 455 -1.59 -24.20 -5.08
N ARG A 456 -1.82 -22.93 -5.42
CA ARG A 456 -1.56 -22.39 -6.76
C ARG A 456 -0.07 -22.43 -7.11
N LEU A 457 0.80 -22.09 -6.15
CA LEU A 457 2.25 -22.20 -6.37
C LEU A 457 2.68 -23.66 -6.53
N ALA A 458 2.12 -24.57 -5.73
CA ALA A 458 2.36 -26.01 -5.87
C ALA A 458 1.98 -26.51 -7.26
N ASP A 459 0.83 -26.08 -7.79
CA ASP A 459 0.38 -26.50 -9.12
C ASP A 459 1.30 -25.98 -10.24
N GLN A 460 1.81 -24.76 -10.14
CA GLN A 460 2.80 -24.24 -11.10
C GLN A 460 4.12 -25.01 -11.06
N LEU A 461 4.58 -25.38 -9.86
CA LEU A 461 5.76 -26.24 -9.69
C LEU A 461 5.52 -27.65 -10.27
N ARG A 462 4.33 -28.22 -10.06
CA ARG A 462 3.93 -29.52 -10.65
C ARG A 462 3.85 -29.46 -12.17
N GLN A 463 3.36 -28.37 -12.76
CA GLN A 463 3.37 -28.17 -14.21
C GLN A 463 4.79 -28.13 -14.78
N ARG A 464 5.76 -27.67 -14.00
CA ARG A 464 7.19 -27.76 -14.32
C ARG A 464 7.81 -29.11 -13.95
N GLY A 465 7.02 -30.04 -13.44
CA GLY A 465 7.35 -31.43 -13.13
C GLY A 465 8.10 -31.63 -11.81
N PHE A 466 7.89 -30.75 -10.82
CA PHE A 466 8.20 -31.10 -9.43
C PHE A 466 7.11 -31.99 -8.84
N ALA A 467 7.50 -32.94 -7.99
CA ALA A 467 6.58 -33.49 -7.01
C ALA A 467 6.48 -32.49 -5.84
N VAL A 468 5.27 -32.20 -5.37
CA VAL A 468 5.05 -31.16 -4.34
C VAL A 468 4.06 -31.63 -3.29
N GLU A 469 4.47 -31.59 -2.02
CA GLU A 469 3.61 -31.77 -0.85
C GLU A 469 3.30 -30.42 -0.21
N VAL A 470 2.03 -30.19 0.13
CA VAL A 470 1.51 -28.90 0.63
C VAL A 470 0.97 -29.05 2.04
N GLY A 471 1.43 -28.22 2.97
CA GLY A 471 0.98 -28.26 4.37
C GLY A 471 1.41 -29.53 5.10
N TYR A 472 2.64 -30.01 4.85
CA TYR A 472 3.17 -31.19 5.52
C TYR A 472 3.36 -30.89 7.02
N GLN A 473 2.94 -31.79 7.90
CA GLN A 473 3.12 -31.64 9.33
C GLN A 473 4.18 -32.64 9.82
N PRO A 474 5.43 -32.22 10.04
CA PRO A 474 6.45 -33.10 10.61
C PRO A 474 6.03 -33.62 11.99
N GLU A 475 6.55 -34.80 12.34
CA GLU A 475 6.32 -35.39 13.66
C GLU A 475 6.69 -34.41 14.78
N ARG A 476 5.78 -34.27 15.75
CA ARG A 476 6.02 -33.48 16.96
C ARG A 476 6.71 -34.36 17.99
N THR A 477 7.78 -33.85 18.59
CA THR A 477 8.45 -34.49 19.71
C THR A 477 8.22 -33.67 20.98
N GLU A 478 8.50 -34.23 22.15
CA GLU A 478 8.40 -33.49 23.42
C GLU A 478 9.34 -32.27 23.47
N GLN A 479 10.41 -32.28 22.68
CA GLN A 479 11.44 -31.23 22.65
C GLN A 479 11.20 -30.21 21.53
N GLU A 480 10.47 -30.59 20.47
CA GLU A 480 10.34 -29.78 19.26
C GLU A 480 8.98 -29.97 18.58
N ASP A 481 8.29 -28.85 18.33
CA ASP A 481 7.14 -28.76 17.41
C ASP A 481 7.55 -27.89 16.22
N PRO A 482 7.94 -28.50 15.09
CA PRO A 482 8.36 -27.77 13.90
C PRO A 482 7.27 -26.86 13.33
N GLY A 483 5.99 -27.23 13.48
CA GLY A 483 4.84 -26.61 12.83
C GLY A 483 4.61 -27.11 11.40
N GLU A 484 3.47 -26.73 10.81
CA GLU A 484 3.13 -27.02 9.40
C GLU A 484 4.17 -26.43 8.45
N VAL A 485 4.57 -27.18 7.43
CA VAL A 485 5.45 -26.79 6.34
C VAL A 485 4.61 -26.43 5.12
N ASP A 486 4.76 -25.20 4.61
CA ASP A 486 3.89 -24.70 3.55
C ASP A 486 4.06 -25.51 2.26
N LEU A 487 5.30 -25.63 1.73
CA LEU A 487 5.60 -26.47 0.55
C LEU A 487 6.92 -27.24 0.69
N ILE A 488 6.88 -28.53 0.33
CA ILE A 488 8.06 -29.37 0.09
C ILE A 488 8.03 -29.78 -1.39
N CYS A 489 9.09 -29.47 -2.13
CA CYS A 489 9.19 -29.77 -3.57
C CYS A 489 10.37 -30.70 -3.82
N TYR A 490 10.24 -31.65 -4.75
CA TYR A 490 11.31 -32.55 -5.13
C TYR A 490 11.35 -32.77 -6.63
N ARG A 491 12.54 -32.66 -7.22
CA ARG A 491 12.81 -32.97 -8.64
C ARG A 491 14.31 -33.12 -8.87
N ASP A 492 14.72 -34.03 -9.75
CA ASP A 492 16.12 -34.18 -10.19
C ASP A 492 17.12 -34.36 -9.03
N GLY A 493 16.73 -35.03 -7.94
CA GLY A 493 17.56 -35.19 -6.73
C GLY A 493 17.62 -33.97 -5.81
N LEU A 494 16.99 -32.85 -6.19
CA LEU A 494 16.98 -31.60 -5.45
C LEU A 494 15.67 -31.45 -4.65
N ALA A 495 15.80 -31.16 -3.36
CA ALA A 495 14.68 -30.85 -2.48
C ALA A 495 14.60 -29.33 -2.24
N MET A 496 13.39 -28.78 -2.21
CA MET A 496 13.14 -27.39 -1.84
C MET A 496 12.09 -27.28 -0.74
N LEU A 497 12.29 -26.32 0.14
CA LEU A 497 11.40 -25.94 1.23
C LEU A 497 11.01 -24.47 1.07
N LEU A 498 9.71 -24.18 0.95
CA LEU A 498 9.22 -22.81 0.78
C LEU A 498 8.38 -22.40 1.98
N GLU A 499 8.63 -21.20 2.51
CA GLU A 499 7.79 -20.53 3.51
C GLU A 499 7.15 -19.30 2.88
N ILE A 500 5.83 -19.28 2.78
CA ILE A 500 5.09 -18.24 2.10
C ILE A 500 4.65 -17.15 3.09
N LYS A 501 4.79 -15.89 2.68
CA LYS A 501 4.32 -14.70 3.41
C LYS A 501 3.51 -13.81 2.48
N SER A 502 2.28 -13.53 2.90
CA SER A 502 1.36 -12.61 2.22
C SER A 502 1.08 -11.40 3.09
N GLY A 503 1.16 -10.20 2.50
CA GLY A 503 0.99 -8.93 3.21
C GLY A 503 0.29 -7.87 2.37
N TYR A 504 0.27 -6.64 2.87
CA TYR A 504 -0.18 -5.46 2.14
C TYR A 504 1.00 -4.79 1.42
N ILE A 505 0.71 -3.90 0.46
CA ILE A 505 1.74 -3.13 -0.25
C ILE A 505 2.15 -1.95 0.62
N ARG A 506 3.45 -1.92 0.97
CA ARG A 506 4.01 -0.93 1.91
C ARG A 506 4.36 0.34 1.19
N THR A 507 4.41 1.42 1.95
CA THR A 507 4.50 2.77 1.39
C THR A 507 5.61 3.61 2.04
N ASN A 508 6.32 3.10 3.04
CA ASN A 508 7.45 3.78 3.67
C ASN A 508 8.50 2.81 4.23
N LEU A 509 9.69 3.33 4.51
CA LEU A 509 10.83 2.57 5.02
C LEU A 509 10.56 1.89 6.37
N HIS A 510 9.82 2.55 7.26
CA HIS A 510 9.49 1.96 8.56
C HIS A 510 8.63 0.71 8.43
N GLU A 511 7.63 0.70 7.54
CA GLU A 511 6.82 -0.49 7.25
C GLU A 511 7.67 -1.62 6.66
N ILE A 512 8.58 -1.29 5.72
CA ILE A 512 9.49 -2.28 5.10
C ILE A 512 10.43 -2.87 6.16
N TRP A 513 10.97 -2.03 7.05
CA TRP A 513 11.81 -2.47 8.16
C TRP A 513 11.04 -3.36 9.15
N LEU A 514 9.81 -2.99 9.52
CA LEU A 514 8.95 -3.81 10.39
C LEU A 514 8.65 -5.17 9.76
N HIS A 515 8.43 -5.21 8.45
CA HIS A 515 8.20 -6.46 7.73
C HIS A 515 9.43 -7.35 7.74
N ARG A 516 10.60 -6.79 7.41
CA ARG A 516 11.88 -7.50 7.49
C ARG A 516 12.08 -8.10 8.87
N THR A 517 11.97 -7.27 9.91
CA THR A 517 12.38 -7.62 11.28
C THR A 517 11.37 -8.47 12.05
N ASN A 518 10.08 -8.39 11.72
CA ASN A 518 9.05 -9.18 12.38
C ASN A 518 8.61 -10.37 11.52
N ALA A 519 8.13 -10.13 10.30
CA ALA A 519 7.53 -11.18 9.48
C ALA A 519 8.59 -12.09 8.87
N LEU A 520 9.62 -11.53 8.25
CA LEU A 520 10.63 -12.34 7.54
C LEU A 520 11.66 -12.98 8.47
N ARG A 521 12.05 -12.32 9.56
CA ARG A 521 12.86 -13.00 10.59
C ARG A 521 12.11 -14.16 11.26
N LYS A 522 10.80 -14.00 11.50
CA LYS A 522 9.96 -15.11 11.97
C LYS A 522 9.92 -16.23 10.93
N ALA A 523 9.75 -15.90 9.65
CA ALA A 523 9.78 -16.87 8.55
C ALA A 523 11.12 -17.62 8.48
N ALA A 524 12.25 -16.91 8.59
CA ALA A 524 13.58 -17.49 8.62
C ALA A 524 13.78 -18.43 9.82
N TRP A 525 13.30 -18.03 11.00
CA TRP A 525 13.34 -18.89 12.19
C TRP A 525 12.48 -20.15 12.00
N GLN A 526 11.28 -20.01 11.42
CA GLN A 526 10.41 -21.14 11.06
C GLN A 526 11.12 -22.07 10.07
N LEU A 527 11.71 -21.55 8.99
CA LEU A 527 12.45 -22.32 8.00
C LEU A 527 13.63 -23.08 8.61
N ARG A 528 14.42 -22.46 9.49
CA ARG A 528 15.56 -23.13 10.13
C ARG A 528 15.12 -24.38 10.89
N ARG A 529 14.04 -24.28 11.65
CA ARG A 529 13.49 -25.38 12.44
C ARG A 529 12.84 -26.44 11.55
N LYS A 530 12.03 -26.01 10.58
CA LYS A 530 11.37 -26.87 9.58
C LYS A 530 12.39 -27.62 8.71
N SER A 531 13.51 -27.01 8.34
CA SER A 531 14.54 -27.63 7.50
C SER A 531 15.10 -28.89 8.15
N SER A 532 15.49 -28.82 9.43
CA SER A 532 15.98 -29.98 10.18
C SER A 532 14.94 -31.09 10.25
N ALA A 533 13.69 -30.74 10.53
CA ALA A 533 12.59 -31.70 10.62
C ALA A 533 12.28 -32.36 9.27
N VAL A 534 12.29 -31.59 8.17
CA VAL A 534 12.05 -32.09 6.81
C VAL A 534 13.17 -33.02 6.35
N VAL A 535 14.45 -32.70 6.64
CA VAL A 535 15.56 -33.62 6.32
C VAL A 535 15.40 -34.96 7.05
N ALA A 536 15.01 -34.93 8.32
CA ALA A 536 14.73 -36.14 9.09
C ALA A 536 13.53 -36.91 8.53
N ALA A 537 12.43 -36.21 8.19
CA ALA A 537 11.23 -36.79 7.60
C ALA A 537 11.51 -37.44 6.25
N LEU A 538 12.24 -36.78 5.35
CA LEU A 538 12.62 -37.34 4.06
C LEU A 538 13.48 -38.61 4.16
N THR A 539 14.07 -38.88 5.33
CA THR A 539 14.81 -40.12 5.60
C THR A 539 13.90 -41.22 6.15
N ARG A 540 12.94 -40.87 7.01
CA ARG A 540 12.18 -41.82 7.85
C ARG A 540 10.72 -42.03 7.45
N ASP A 541 10.08 -41.01 6.87
CA ASP A 541 8.67 -41.01 6.50
C ASP A 541 8.51 -41.57 5.08
N GLU A 542 8.20 -42.87 5.01
CA GLU A 542 8.00 -43.58 3.73
C GLU A 542 6.84 -42.99 2.91
N LEU A 543 5.77 -42.53 3.56
CA LEU A 543 4.62 -41.93 2.88
C LEU A 543 4.99 -40.60 2.22
N LEU A 544 5.73 -39.74 2.92
CA LEU A 544 6.23 -38.49 2.35
C LEU A 544 7.14 -38.77 1.15
N ARG A 545 8.04 -39.75 1.27
CA ARG A 545 8.94 -40.14 0.18
C ARG A 545 8.19 -40.68 -1.03
N GLU A 546 7.16 -41.49 -0.82
CA GLU A 546 6.30 -42.01 -1.88
C GLU A 546 5.59 -40.86 -2.62
N LYS A 547 4.98 -39.93 -1.87
CA LYS A 547 4.32 -38.75 -2.44
C LYS A 547 5.26 -37.86 -3.26
N LEU A 548 6.51 -37.73 -2.82
CA LEU A 548 7.52 -36.92 -3.52
C LEU A 548 8.29 -37.69 -4.61
N GLY A 549 8.08 -39.01 -4.74
CA GLY A 549 8.84 -39.86 -5.67
C GLY A 549 10.34 -39.93 -5.33
N CYS A 550 10.71 -39.81 -4.06
CA CYS A 550 12.10 -39.77 -3.61
C CYS A 550 12.75 -41.17 -3.61
N SER A 551 13.42 -41.53 -4.71
CA SER A 551 14.23 -42.76 -4.80
C SER A 551 15.64 -42.61 -4.24
N ASP A 552 16.12 -41.37 -4.06
CA ASP A 552 17.44 -41.10 -3.47
C ASP A 552 17.47 -41.58 -2.00
N PRO A 553 18.52 -42.28 -1.53
CA PRO A 553 18.68 -42.62 -0.12
C PRO A 553 18.88 -41.40 0.79
N ASN A 554 19.43 -40.28 0.29
CA ASN A 554 19.70 -39.04 1.04
C ASN A 554 19.17 -37.78 0.32
N PRO A 555 17.85 -37.69 0.09
CA PRO A 555 17.22 -36.59 -0.67
C PRO A 555 17.36 -35.22 0.03
N GLY A 556 17.62 -35.21 1.34
CA GLY A 556 17.86 -33.99 2.12
C GLY A 556 19.27 -33.42 2.01
N SER A 557 20.20 -34.09 1.31
CA SER A 557 21.59 -33.62 1.16
C SER A 557 21.72 -32.31 0.38
N HIS A 558 20.74 -32.00 -0.48
CA HIS A 558 20.67 -30.78 -1.29
C HIS A 558 19.32 -30.09 -1.07
N LEU A 559 19.01 -29.73 0.19
CA LEU A 559 17.82 -28.96 0.53
C LEU A 559 18.05 -27.47 0.35
N GLN A 560 17.30 -26.85 -0.56
CA GLN A 560 17.22 -25.40 -0.68
C GLN A 560 16.00 -24.86 0.06
N ALA A 561 16.13 -23.70 0.72
CA ALA A 561 15.06 -23.12 1.51
C ALA A 561 14.90 -21.63 1.23
N TRP A 562 13.69 -21.22 0.86
CA TRP A 562 13.37 -19.84 0.50
C TRP A 562 12.17 -19.30 1.27
N ILE A 563 12.22 -18.00 1.57
CA ILE A 563 11.05 -17.24 1.99
C ILE A 563 10.42 -16.67 0.72
N VAL A 564 9.19 -17.08 0.41
CA VAL A 564 8.43 -16.56 -0.74
C VAL A 564 7.50 -15.46 -0.26
N ASP A 565 7.67 -14.24 -0.74
CA ASP A 565 6.94 -13.07 -0.26
C ASP A 565 6.10 -12.42 -1.37
N THR A 566 4.89 -11.97 -1.06
CA THR A 566 4.07 -11.19 -2.02
C THR A 566 4.62 -9.80 -2.32
N SER A 567 5.71 -9.39 -1.68
CA SER A 567 6.26 -8.04 -1.73
C SER A 567 7.64 -8.01 -2.39
N ILE A 568 7.91 -6.98 -3.19
CA ILE A 568 9.12 -6.87 -4.03
C ILE A 568 10.31 -6.22 -3.32
N GLU A 569 10.08 -5.49 -2.22
CA GLU A 569 11.05 -4.59 -1.59
C GLU A 569 12.29 -5.31 -1.03
N LEU A 570 12.15 -6.60 -0.73
CA LEU A 570 13.21 -7.44 -0.17
C LEU A 570 13.57 -8.63 -1.08
N ASP A 571 13.06 -8.65 -2.30
CA ASP A 571 13.39 -9.67 -3.30
C ASP A 571 14.90 -9.70 -3.59
N GLN A 572 15.47 -10.90 -3.66
CA GLN A 572 16.90 -11.19 -3.80
C GLN A 572 17.77 -10.83 -2.59
N GLN A 573 17.17 -10.45 -1.45
CA GLN A 573 17.91 -10.24 -0.21
C GLN A 573 17.93 -11.49 0.66
N ARG A 574 18.93 -11.60 1.55
CA ARG A 574 18.97 -12.64 2.59
C ARG A 574 18.51 -12.12 3.94
N VAL A 575 17.64 -12.87 4.61
CA VAL A 575 17.20 -12.62 5.99
C VAL A 575 17.54 -13.85 6.83
N ASP A 576 18.38 -13.65 7.84
CA ASP A 576 18.88 -14.69 8.76
C ASP A 576 19.39 -15.97 8.05
N GLY A 577 19.96 -15.79 6.85
CA GLY A 577 20.58 -16.83 6.02
C GLY A 577 19.73 -17.30 4.83
N PHE A 578 18.41 -17.04 4.84
CA PHE A 578 17.49 -17.52 3.79
C PHE A 578 17.24 -16.44 2.73
N LEU A 579 17.15 -16.86 1.47
CA LEU A 579 16.80 -15.98 0.35
C LEU A 579 15.32 -15.60 0.43
N VAL A 580 15.02 -14.32 0.24
CA VAL A 580 13.67 -13.81 0.04
C VAL A 580 13.42 -13.69 -1.46
N VAL A 581 12.36 -14.31 -1.95
CA VAL A 581 11.97 -14.35 -3.35
C VAL A 581 10.57 -13.76 -3.49
N SER A 582 10.40 -12.76 -4.35
CA SER A 582 9.06 -12.27 -4.68
C SER A 582 8.26 -13.38 -5.35
N LEU A 583 7.04 -13.62 -4.87
CA LEU A 583 6.11 -14.57 -5.47
C LEU A 583 5.83 -14.20 -6.93
N GLU A 584 5.71 -12.91 -7.23
CA GLU A 584 5.51 -12.43 -8.61
C GLU A 584 6.69 -12.80 -9.50
N ALA A 585 7.91 -12.56 -9.03
CA ALA A 585 9.13 -12.95 -9.74
C ALA A 585 9.20 -14.47 -9.96
N LEU A 586 8.84 -15.24 -8.93
CA LEU A 586 8.81 -16.70 -9.00
C LEU A 586 7.81 -17.20 -10.04
N GLN A 587 6.63 -16.57 -10.15
CA GLN A 587 5.64 -16.92 -11.18
C GLN A 587 6.13 -16.57 -12.59
N VAL A 588 6.77 -15.42 -12.78
CA VAL A 588 7.40 -15.06 -14.07
C VAL A 588 8.43 -16.12 -14.49
N ILE A 589 9.25 -16.58 -13.54
CA ILE A 589 10.24 -17.64 -13.77
C ILE A 589 9.56 -18.97 -14.09
N LEU A 590 8.60 -19.40 -13.28
CA LEU A 590 7.88 -20.66 -13.47
C LEU A 590 7.05 -20.67 -14.76
N ARG A 591 6.70 -19.53 -15.32
CA ARG A 591 6.00 -19.46 -16.62
C ARG A 591 6.94 -19.22 -17.80
N ASP A 592 8.19 -18.90 -17.52
CA ASP A 592 9.18 -18.51 -18.53
C ASP A 592 8.67 -17.34 -19.39
N GLU A 593 8.09 -16.34 -18.71
CA GLU A 593 7.40 -15.19 -19.31
C GLU A 593 8.21 -13.88 -19.17
N ARG A 594 9.55 -13.97 -19.14
CA ARG A 594 10.43 -12.80 -18.93
C ARG A 594 10.17 -11.67 -19.94
N GLN A 595 9.81 -12.01 -21.17
CA GLN A 595 9.46 -11.07 -22.23
C GLN A 595 8.31 -10.13 -21.86
N LEU A 596 7.39 -10.55 -20.98
CA LEU A 596 6.24 -9.75 -20.58
C LEU A 596 6.62 -8.64 -19.58
N LEU A 597 7.82 -8.67 -18.99
CA LEU A 597 8.34 -7.59 -18.11
C LEU A 597 8.68 -6.30 -18.87
N LEU A 598 8.78 -6.37 -20.20
CA LEU A 598 9.05 -5.23 -21.06
C LEU A 598 7.78 -4.39 -21.26
N ASP A 599 7.97 -3.08 -21.48
CA ASP A 599 6.87 -2.20 -21.84
C ASP A 599 6.20 -2.69 -23.13
N VAL A 600 4.87 -2.54 -23.25
CA VAL A 600 4.09 -2.97 -24.42
C VAL A 600 4.60 -2.39 -25.75
N ASN A 601 5.27 -1.23 -25.71
CA ASN A 601 5.85 -0.58 -26.88
C ASN A 601 7.28 -1.05 -27.20
N GLN A 602 7.91 -1.83 -26.32
CA GLN A 602 9.24 -2.39 -26.55
C GLN A 602 9.13 -3.70 -27.32
N VAL A 603 9.73 -3.74 -28.51
CA VAL A 603 9.80 -4.98 -29.31
C VAL A 603 10.87 -5.89 -28.71
N PRO A 604 10.55 -7.17 -28.39
CA PRO A 604 11.55 -8.13 -27.94
C PRO A 604 12.68 -8.23 -28.98
N GLN A 605 13.94 -8.18 -28.54
CA GLN A 605 15.07 -8.45 -29.44
C GLN A 605 14.93 -9.85 -30.04
N LYS A 606 15.26 -10.02 -31.33
CA LYS A 606 15.17 -11.31 -32.04
C LYS A 606 15.96 -12.41 -31.30
N GLY A 607 15.25 -13.34 -30.69
CA GLY A 607 15.77 -14.51 -29.96
C GLY A 607 14.71 -15.06 -29.00
N THR A 608 14.78 -16.34 -28.62
CA THR A 608 13.93 -16.89 -27.56
C THR A 608 14.36 -16.31 -26.21
N ASP A 609 13.51 -15.49 -25.58
CA ASP A 609 13.75 -14.89 -24.26
C ASP A 609 13.55 -15.88 -23.10
N THR A 610 13.90 -17.15 -23.33
CA THR A 610 13.76 -18.21 -22.34
C THR A 610 14.89 -18.12 -21.30
N MET A 611 14.54 -18.36 -20.04
CA MET A 611 15.50 -18.58 -18.94
C MET A 611 16.01 -20.03 -18.90
N PHE A 612 15.44 -20.91 -19.73
CA PHE A 612 15.67 -22.35 -19.78
C PHE A 612 16.01 -22.83 -21.22
N PRO A 613 17.10 -22.31 -21.84
CA PRO A 613 17.43 -22.64 -23.23
C PRO A 613 17.70 -24.13 -23.47
N ASP A 614 18.24 -24.83 -22.46
CA ASP A 614 18.51 -26.28 -22.49
C ASP A 614 17.36 -27.12 -21.91
N GLY A 615 16.18 -26.51 -21.71
CA GLY A 615 15.04 -27.10 -21.03
C GLY A 615 15.02 -26.86 -19.52
N PHE A 616 13.88 -27.19 -18.89
CA PHE A 616 13.67 -26.96 -17.47
C PHE A 616 14.28 -28.08 -16.61
N SER A 617 15.21 -27.73 -15.71
CA SER A 617 15.74 -28.61 -14.66
C SER A 617 15.68 -27.94 -13.30
N ALA A 618 15.62 -28.72 -12.22
CA ALA A 618 15.56 -28.18 -10.86
C ALA A 618 16.79 -27.31 -10.52
N ALA A 619 17.98 -27.76 -10.93
CA ALA A 619 19.23 -27.03 -10.71
C ALA A 619 19.25 -25.68 -11.44
N ARG A 620 18.83 -25.64 -12.71
CA ARG A 620 18.75 -24.38 -13.48
C ARG A 620 17.69 -23.44 -12.90
N PHE A 621 16.56 -23.98 -12.43
CA PHE A 621 15.53 -23.17 -11.77
C PHE A 621 16.07 -22.47 -10.51
N VAL A 622 16.77 -23.20 -9.65
CA VAL A 622 17.43 -22.63 -8.46
C VAL A 622 18.43 -21.56 -8.88
N GLU A 623 19.28 -21.83 -9.87
CA GLU A 623 20.27 -20.86 -10.35
C GLU A 623 19.62 -19.55 -10.87
N VAL A 624 18.54 -19.67 -11.65
CA VAL A 624 17.80 -18.50 -12.19
C VAL A 624 17.20 -17.67 -11.06
N VAL A 625 16.61 -18.33 -10.05
CA VAL A 625 16.02 -17.66 -8.88
C VAL A 625 17.10 -17.00 -8.03
N GLU A 626 18.17 -17.71 -7.66
CA GLU A 626 19.19 -17.21 -6.73
C GLU A 626 20.14 -16.17 -7.33
N SER A 627 20.35 -16.20 -8.65
CA SER A 627 21.14 -15.18 -9.36
C SER A 627 20.33 -13.94 -9.76
N GLY A 628 19.02 -13.94 -9.52
CA GLY A 628 18.12 -12.87 -9.94
C GLY A 628 18.07 -12.71 -11.48
N GLU A 629 18.24 -13.79 -12.23
CA GLU A 629 18.37 -13.74 -13.69
C GLU A 629 17.15 -13.14 -14.40
N VAL A 630 15.96 -13.30 -13.82
CA VAL A 630 14.73 -12.68 -14.31
C VAL A 630 14.87 -11.16 -14.46
N TRP A 631 15.72 -10.52 -13.64
CA TRP A 631 15.93 -9.08 -13.63
C TRP A 631 17.11 -8.60 -14.48
N LYS A 632 17.94 -9.47 -15.05
CA LYS A 632 19.19 -9.08 -15.76
C LYS A 632 18.98 -8.14 -16.96
N ARG A 633 17.75 -8.03 -17.50
CA ARG A 633 17.39 -7.14 -18.61
C ARG A 633 16.91 -5.74 -18.18
N LEU A 634 16.76 -5.50 -16.87
CA LEU A 634 16.35 -4.20 -16.32
C LEU A 634 17.55 -3.28 -16.03
N ALA A 635 18.78 -3.78 -16.15
CA ALA A 635 20.03 -3.11 -15.82
C ALA A 635 20.61 -2.31 -16.98
#